data_AF-A0A4P8SN65-F1
#
_entry.id   AF-A0A4P8SN65-F1
#
_cell.length_a   1.000
_cell.length_b   1.000
_cell.length_c   1.000
_cell.angle_alpha   90.00
_cell.angle_beta   90.00
_cell.angle_gamma   90.00
#
_symmetry.space_group_name_H-M   'P 1'
#
loop_
_entity.id
_entity.type
_entity.pdbx_description
1 polymer ?
#
loop_
_entity_poly.entity_id
_entity_poly.type
_entity_poly.pdbx_seq_one_letter_code
_entity_poly.pdbx_strand_id
1 'polypeptide(L)'
;MSGIAVTTGLCLMACTLVQRAAALAGYAAVIRGGDGLEDGGLFLPHGRYGHYWCEVSSGGEHYVVDITADQFGCAPVIVRPAYAPDWPRYVPGDQVLVDSHVAELLEDYAKSAAQ
;
A
#
# COMPACT_ATOMS: atom_id res chain seq x y z
N MET A 1 -15.21 -21.07 -14.09
CA MET A 1 -15.15 -19.63 -13.76
C MET A 1 -14.61 -19.51 -12.34
N SER A 2 -13.29 -19.32 -12.20
CA SER A 2 -12.61 -19.18 -10.91
C SER A 2 -12.38 -17.69 -10.67
N GLY A 3 -13.10 -17.11 -9.73
CA GLY A 3 -13.18 -15.68 -9.44
C GLY A 3 -11.92 -15.09 -8.81
N ILE A 4 -10.85 -14.95 -9.60
CA ILE A 4 -9.80 -13.96 -9.35
C ILE A 4 -10.06 -12.83 -10.35
N ALA A 5 -11.08 -12.03 -10.06
CA ALA A 5 -11.33 -10.82 -10.82
C ALA A 5 -10.17 -9.84 -10.52
N VAL A 6 -9.45 -9.47 -11.59
CA VAL A 6 -8.46 -8.38 -11.70
C VAL A 6 -8.52 -7.36 -10.53
N THR A 7 -7.71 -7.54 -9.49
CA THR A 7 -7.47 -6.56 -8.41
C THR A 7 -6.26 -5.67 -8.68
N THR A 8 -5.76 -5.65 -9.92
CA THR A 8 -4.62 -4.82 -10.32
C THR A 8 -4.93 -3.35 -10.03
N GLY A 9 -4.20 -2.74 -9.10
CA GLY A 9 -4.31 -1.32 -8.76
C GLY A 9 -5.22 -0.97 -7.58
N LEU A 10 -6.02 -1.91 -7.01
CA LEU A 10 -6.91 -1.59 -5.88
C LEU A 10 -6.15 -1.17 -4.63
N CYS A 11 -5.05 -1.86 -4.29
CA CYS A 11 -4.20 -1.50 -3.15
C CYS A 11 -3.52 -0.13 -3.35
N LEU A 12 -3.09 0.19 -4.57
CA LEU A 12 -2.52 1.52 -4.87
C LEU A 12 -3.57 2.63 -4.75
N MET A 13 -4.78 2.41 -5.28
CA MET A 13 -5.91 3.33 -5.08
C MET A 13 -6.21 3.53 -3.60
N ALA A 14 -6.28 2.46 -2.82
CA ALA A 14 -6.51 2.52 -1.38
C ALA A 14 -5.43 3.34 -0.66
N CYS A 15 -4.16 3.22 -1.07
CA CYS A 15 -3.07 4.03 -0.55
C CYS A 15 -3.28 5.53 -0.81
N THR A 16 -3.80 5.91 -1.99
CA THR A 16 -4.12 7.33 -2.25
C THR A 16 -5.20 7.87 -1.31
N LEU A 17 -6.20 7.06 -0.96
CA LEU A 17 -7.23 7.43 0.02
C LEU A 17 -6.61 7.63 1.41
N VAL A 18 -5.77 6.70 1.85
CA VAL A 18 -5.08 6.78 3.15
C VAL A 18 -4.16 8.00 3.20
N GLN A 19 -3.37 8.25 2.15
CA GLN A 19 -2.48 9.41 2.09
C GLN A 19 -3.26 10.73 2.18
N ARG A 20 -4.40 10.85 1.50
CA ARG A 20 -5.28 12.02 1.59
C ARG A 20 -5.90 12.18 2.98
N ALA A 21 -6.39 11.09 3.58
CA ALA A 21 -6.94 11.11 4.92
C ALA A 21 -5.88 11.50 5.97
N ALA A 22 -4.66 10.96 5.86
CA ALA A 22 -3.53 11.31 6.71
C ALA A 22 -3.18 12.80 6.59
N ALA A 23 -3.11 13.33 5.37
CA ALA A 23 -2.85 14.75 5.14
C ALA A 23 -3.94 15.66 5.76
N LEU A 24 -5.22 15.30 5.61
CA LEU A 24 -6.33 16.03 6.24
C LEU A 24 -6.26 16.00 7.77
N ALA A 25 -5.71 14.92 8.34
CA ALA A 25 -5.47 14.77 9.77
C ALA A 25 -4.14 15.38 10.25
N GLY A 26 -3.35 15.99 9.35
CA GLY A 26 -2.07 16.63 9.70
C GLY A 26 -0.88 15.67 9.82
N TYR A 27 -0.99 14.45 9.28
CA TYR A 27 0.09 13.46 9.27
C TYR A 27 0.80 13.41 7.91
N ALA A 28 2.10 13.15 7.94
CA ALA A 28 2.86 12.82 6.74
C ALA A 28 2.68 11.32 6.42
N ALA A 29 2.39 11.00 5.17
CA ALA A 29 2.22 9.62 4.71
C ALA A 29 2.94 9.39 3.38
N VAL A 30 3.69 8.31 3.30
CA VAL A 30 4.39 7.88 2.09
C VAL A 30 3.80 6.57 1.61
N ILE A 31 3.49 6.48 0.32
CA ILE A 31 3.06 5.23 -0.29
C ILE A 31 4.32 4.39 -0.54
N ARG A 32 4.31 3.16 -0.03
CA ARG A 32 5.34 2.14 -0.26
C ARG A 32 4.72 1.01 -1.06
N GLY A 33 5.57 0.23 -1.70
CA GLY A 33 5.13 -0.96 -2.40
C GLY A 33 6.27 -1.89 -2.76
N GLY A 34 5.90 -2.96 -3.44
CA GLY A 34 6.84 -3.89 -4.04
C GLY A 34 6.12 -4.98 -4.83
N ASP A 35 6.89 -5.81 -5.54
CA ASP A 35 6.37 -6.83 -6.46
C ASP A 35 6.12 -8.22 -5.81
N GLY A 36 6.60 -8.43 -4.59
CA GLY A 36 6.53 -9.71 -3.88
C GLY A 36 7.50 -10.77 -4.41
N LEU A 37 8.41 -10.40 -5.32
CA LEU A 37 9.39 -11.26 -5.97
C LEU A 37 10.80 -10.75 -5.65
N GLU A 38 11.29 -9.77 -6.42
CA GLU A 38 12.66 -9.27 -6.39
C GLU A 38 12.75 -7.86 -5.81
N ASP A 39 11.65 -7.10 -5.80
CA ASP A 39 11.58 -5.71 -5.37
C ASP A 39 10.55 -5.51 -4.26
N GLY A 40 10.88 -5.97 -3.05
CA GLY A 40 10.04 -5.78 -1.87
C GLY A 40 8.66 -6.45 -1.95
N GLY A 41 7.69 -5.95 -1.18
CA GLY A 41 6.30 -6.43 -1.14
C GLY A 41 5.85 -6.89 0.25
N LEU A 42 4.75 -7.65 0.27
CA LEU A 42 4.18 -8.23 1.48
C LEU A 42 4.57 -9.70 1.61
N PHE A 43 5.21 -10.05 2.73
CA PHE A 43 5.68 -11.41 3.01
C PHE A 43 4.92 -12.01 4.20
N LEU A 44 4.18 -13.07 3.92
CA LEU A 44 3.36 -13.82 4.87
C LEU A 44 3.87 -15.27 4.98
N PRO A 45 3.54 -16.01 6.05
CA PRO A 45 3.93 -17.42 6.17
C PRO A 45 3.47 -18.31 5.00
N HIS A 46 2.37 -17.93 4.33
CA HIS A 46 1.76 -18.69 3.25
C HIS A 46 2.02 -18.12 1.85
N GLY A 47 2.81 -17.04 1.72
CA GLY A 47 3.07 -16.47 0.39
C GLY A 47 3.79 -15.13 0.40
N ARG A 48 4.19 -14.72 -0.81
CA ARG A 48 4.77 -13.42 -1.10
C ARG A 48 3.89 -12.72 -2.13
N TYR A 49 3.65 -11.43 -1.95
CA TYR A 49 2.65 -10.71 -2.71
C TYR A 49 3.16 -9.32 -3.11
N GLY A 50 2.98 -8.98 -4.38
CA GLY A 50 3.09 -7.60 -4.83
C GLY A 50 1.99 -6.78 -4.20
N HIS A 51 2.35 -5.68 -3.55
CA HIS A 51 1.41 -4.95 -2.70
C HIS A 51 1.85 -3.51 -2.46
N TYR A 52 0.88 -2.63 -2.18
CA TYR A 52 1.11 -1.24 -1.78
C TYR A 52 0.47 -0.97 -0.42
N TRP A 53 1.13 -0.14 0.38
CA TRP A 53 0.65 0.32 1.70
C TRP A 53 1.10 1.77 1.95
N CYS A 54 0.60 2.37 3.02
CA CYS A 54 1.12 3.65 3.49
C CYS A 54 2.00 3.47 4.73
N GLU A 55 3.11 4.21 4.79
CA GLU A 55 3.84 4.48 6.01
C GLU A 55 3.47 5.89 6.50
N VAL A 56 2.84 5.98 7.67
CA VAL A 56 2.38 7.23 8.27
C VAL A 56 3.29 7.61 9.44
N SER A 57 3.81 8.83 9.43
CA SER A 57 4.66 9.37 10.51
C SER A 57 3.82 10.05 11.57
N SER A 58 3.97 9.64 12.82
CA SER A 58 3.29 10.25 13.98
C SER A 58 4.15 10.14 15.23
N GLY A 59 4.38 11.27 15.92
CA GLY A 59 5.10 11.27 17.20
C GLY A 59 6.56 10.78 17.13
N GLY A 60 7.21 10.87 15.96
CA GLY A 60 8.57 10.36 15.73
C GLY A 60 8.63 8.88 15.32
N GLU A 61 7.49 8.20 15.26
CA GLU A 61 7.37 6.80 14.86
C GLU A 61 6.75 6.68 13.45
N HIS A 62 6.99 5.55 12.80
CA HIS A 62 6.39 5.19 11.52
C HIS A 62 5.42 4.03 11.69
N TYR A 63 4.24 4.16 11.11
CA TYR A 63 3.19 3.15 11.15
C TYR A 63 2.89 2.65 9.74
N VAL A 64 2.90 1.34 9.55
CA VAL A 64 2.27 0.71 8.40
C VAL A 64 0.76 0.84 8.56
N VAL A 65 0.12 1.42 7.55
CA VAL A 65 -1.32 1.52 7.39
C VAL A 65 -1.71 0.83 6.08
N ASP A 66 -2.48 -0.24 6.20
CA ASP A 66 -2.93 -1.05 5.07
C ASP A 66 -4.39 -1.42 5.26
N ILE A 67 -5.24 -0.92 4.36
CA ILE A 67 -6.70 -1.12 4.38
C ILE A 67 -7.15 -2.16 3.34
N THR A 68 -6.20 -2.94 2.81
CA THR A 68 -6.43 -3.93 1.75
C THR A 68 -5.72 -5.26 2.01
N ALA A 69 -5.19 -5.46 3.20
CA ALA A 69 -4.43 -6.67 3.54
C ALA A 69 -5.32 -7.92 3.64
N ASP A 70 -6.62 -7.74 3.83
CA ASP A 70 -7.63 -8.81 3.83
C ASP A 70 -7.67 -9.58 2.50
N GLN A 71 -7.24 -8.98 1.39
CA GLN A 71 -7.06 -9.68 0.12
C GLN A 71 -6.06 -10.86 0.22
N PHE A 72 -5.21 -10.86 1.26
CA PHE A 72 -4.25 -11.91 1.56
C PHE A 72 -4.59 -12.71 2.84
N GLY A 73 -5.79 -12.52 3.41
CA GLY A 73 -6.21 -13.20 4.64
C GLY A 73 -5.76 -12.54 5.93
N CYS A 74 -5.20 -11.32 5.88
CA CYS A 74 -4.90 -10.52 7.06
C CYS A 74 -6.16 -9.82 7.62
N ALA A 75 -5.99 -9.03 8.69
CA ALA A 75 -7.06 -8.17 9.20
C ALA A 75 -7.47 -7.12 8.14
N PRO A 76 -8.75 -6.70 8.07
CA PRO A 76 -9.24 -5.71 7.09
C PRO A 76 -8.54 -4.35 7.15
N VAL A 77 -8.09 -3.96 8.34
CA VAL A 77 -7.31 -2.74 8.55
C VAL A 77 -6.14 -3.09 9.44
N ILE A 78 -4.95 -2.73 8.99
CA ILE A 78 -3.71 -2.83 9.74
C ILE A 78 -3.24 -1.42 10.04
N VAL A 79 -2.98 -1.17 11.32
CA VAL A 79 -2.22 0.00 11.79
C VAL A 79 -1.22 -0.51 12.81
N ARG A 80 0.06 -0.59 12.43
CA ARG A 80 1.13 -1.18 13.26
C ARG A 80 2.42 -0.39 13.12
N PRO A 81 3.27 -0.34 14.15
CA PRO A 81 4.63 0.20 14.00
C PRO A 81 5.37 -0.55 12.88
N ALA A 82 6.04 0.20 11.99
CA ALA A 82 6.66 -0.35 10.79
C ALA A 82 7.77 -1.38 11.08
N TYR A 83 8.39 -1.30 12.27
CA TYR A 83 9.52 -2.14 12.67
C TYR A 83 9.15 -3.19 13.74
N ALA A 84 7.86 -3.49 13.91
CA ALA A 84 7.42 -4.51 14.85
C ALA A 84 7.87 -5.92 14.41
N PRO A 85 8.45 -6.74 15.30
CA PRO A 85 9.03 -8.05 14.93
C PRO A 85 7.99 -9.17 14.76
N ASP A 86 6.74 -8.97 15.16
CA ASP A 86 5.71 -10.00 15.34
C ASP A 86 4.55 -9.94 14.34
N TRP A 87 4.67 -9.17 13.25
CA TRP A 87 3.64 -9.00 12.24
C TRP A 87 4.18 -9.28 10.82
N PRO A 88 3.32 -9.63 9.83
CA PRO A 88 3.61 -9.60 8.40
C PRO A 88 4.69 -8.61 7.99
N ARG A 89 5.67 -9.11 7.23
CA ARG A 89 6.83 -8.30 6.87
C ARG A 89 6.49 -7.51 5.62
N TYR A 90 6.27 -6.21 5.82
CA TYR A 90 6.22 -5.22 4.76
C TYR A 90 7.65 -4.80 4.43
N VAL A 91 8.09 -5.04 3.19
CA VAL A 91 9.44 -4.69 2.76
C VAL A 91 9.33 -3.69 1.61
N PRO A 92 9.69 -2.41 1.82
CA PRO A 92 9.70 -1.44 0.73
C PRO A 92 10.62 -1.88 -0.42
N GLY A 93 10.12 -1.79 -1.64
CA GLY A 93 10.89 -1.90 -2.88
C GLY A 93 11.46 -0.55 -3.32
N ASP A 94 11.74 -0.40 -4.62
CA ASP A 94 12.26 0.82 -5.22
C ASP A 94 11.21 1.94 -5.19
N GLN A 95 11.49 2.97 -4.39
CA GLN A 95 10.58 4.10 -4.24
C GLN A 95 10.39 4.87 -5.56
N VAL A 96 11.38 4.93 -6.45
CA VAL A 96 11.26 5.63 -7.73
C VAL A 96 10.19 4.95 -8.60
N LEU A 97 10.18 3.61 -8.59
CA LEU A 97 9.19 2.81 -9.32
C LEU A 97 7.81 2.91 -8.68
N VAL A 98 7.73 2.90 -7.34
CA VAL A 98 6.47 3.12 -6.63
C VAL A 98 5.89 4.50 -6.97
N ASP A 99 6.72 5.54 -6.95
CA ASP A 99 6.31 6.91 -7.27
C ASP A 99 5.82 7.04 -8.72
N SER A 100 6.44 6.34 -9.68
CA SER A 100 5.96 6.32 -11.07
C SER A 100 4.60 5.66 -11.20
N HIS A 101 4.35 4.54 -10.51
CA HIS A 101 3.02 3.91 -10.50
C HIS A 101 1.94 4.81 -9.88
N VAL A 102 2.28 5.55 -8.81
CA VAL A 102 1.37 6.53 -8.22
C VAL A 102 1.04 7.65 -9.22
N ALA A 103 2.03 8.15 -9.93
CA ALA A 103 1.83 9.20 -10.94
C ALA A 103 0.93 8.72 -12.09
N GLU A 104 1.19 7.53 -12.64
CA GLU A 104 0.35 6.91 -13.68
C GLU A 104 -1.11 6.77 -13.24
N LEU A 105 -1.35 6.29 -12.01
CA LEU A 105 -2.71 6.14 -11.47
C LEU A 105 -3.45 7.48 -11.38
N LEU A 106 -2.77 8.53 -10.91
CA LEU A 106 -3.37 9.86 -10.78
C LEU A 106 -3.65 10.50 -12.14
N GLU A 107 -2.79 10.28 -13.14
CA GLU A 107 -3.04 10.72 -14.52
C GLU A 107 -4.28 10.04 -15.11
N ASP A 108 -4.45 8.74 -14.88
CA ASP A 108 -5.60 7.99 -15.37
C ASP A 108 -6.91 8.51 -14.74
N TYR A 109 -6.91 8.82 -13.44
CA TYR A 109 -8.05 9.46 -12.79
C TYR A 109 -8.39 10.83 -13.36
N ALA A 110 -7.37 11.65 -13.65
CA ALA A 110 -7.57 12.96 -14.25
C ALA A 110 -8.20 12.85 -15.65
N LYS A 111 -7.78 11.87 -16.46
CA LYS A 111 -8.35 11.61 -17.79
C LYS A 111 -9.80 11.11 -17.69
N SER A 112 -10.12 10.26 -16.72
CA SER A 112 -11.48 9.75 -16.52
C SER A 112 -12.46 10.82 -16.01
N ALA A 113 -12.00 11.77 -15.21
CA ALA A 113 -12.85 12.85 -14.67
C ALA A 113 -13.16 13.96 -15.70
N ALA A 114 -12.46 13.99 -16.83
CA ALA A 114 -12.63 14.98 -17.90
C ALA A 114 -13.60 14.54 -19.02
N GLN A 115 -14.17 13.34 -18.92
CA GLN A 115 -15.15 12.76 -19.86
C GLN A 115 -16.58 12.89 -19.30
#